data_AF-A0A6V7PWG3-F1
#
_entry.id   AF-A0A6V7PWG3-F1
#
_cell.length_a   1.000
_cell.length_b   1.000
_cell.length_c   1.000
_cell.angle_alpha   90.00
_cell.angle_beta   90.00
_cell.angle_gamma   90.00
#
_symmetry.space_group_name_H-M   'P 1'
#
loop_
_entity.id
_entity.type
_entity.pdbx_description
1 polymer ?
#
loop_
_entity_poly.entity_id
_entity_poly.type
_entity_poly.pdbx_seq_one_letter_code
_entity_poly.pdbx_strand_id
1 'polypeptide(L)'
;MKVDALMAEIKQGVFFGNTVADLYTIEFQKRGLPHVHILVWLHADNKLPTPTDIDSIISAEIPDKNIDPIGYATVTKFMIHGPCGQANSKAPCMKKGQCSKHFPKEFRVETSFDENGFAIYRRRNDERYATKNGIDLDNRYVVPHHLQLIVRGTGTAPAEADSADADGGNLGESIFDSEIVPSSLVEIAPILRVANEVESSNPRVAYLCRFYAFEKAHRLDPTSSGRGCASIQDSVLQRLERENDPTLMGRVKKSDAREMQSFYLQYYKKYIQALKNAADRADRAQLTKAYQTAAVLFEVLKAVNLTQSVEVDHEILEAHNKVEEKAKVCVPFNILPLDPDSANQAIMQYPEIQAAVNALRNTRGLPWPKDYKQKVNEDLLDWLQAMFGFPVRAPSSNILVIHLHFSKSDQQPKLDEHALNDVMKKLFKNYKRWCKYLGRKSSLWLPTIQQEVQQRKLLYMGLYLLIWDGI
;
A
#
# COMPACT_ATOMS: atom_id res chain seq x y z
N MET A 1 -10.72 8.33 10.30
CA MET A 1 -10.91 6.95 10.83
C MET A 1 -9.57 6.20 10.80
N LYS A 2 -9.16 5.55 11.91
CA LYS A 2 -7.93 4.72 11.94
C LYS A 2 -8.21 3.35 11.31
N VAL A 3 -7.20 2.73 10.69
CA VAL A 3 -7.36 1.43 9.97
C VAL A 3 -7.93 0.35 10.88
N ASP A 4 -7.51 0.26 12.14
CA ASP A 4 -8.01 -0.75 13.07
C ASP A 4 -9.52 -0.59 13.36
N ALA A 5 -9.99 0.65 13.48
CA ALA A 5 -11.42 0.95 13.65
C ALA A 5 -12.21 0.57 12.39
N LEU A 6 -11.70 0.93 11.20
CA LEU A 6 -12.31 0.54 9.93
C LEU A 6 -12.41 -0.99 9.81
N MET A 7 -11.32 -1.71 10.12
CA MET A 7 -11.30 -3.17 10.04
C MET A 7 -12.24 -3.82 11.06
N ALA A 8 -12.39 -3.24 12.26
CA ALA A 8 -13.35 -3.70 13.25
C ALA A 8 -14.80 -3.56 12.73
N GLU A 9 -15.16 -2.42 12.12
CA GLU A 9 -16.49 -2.21 11.56
C GLU A 9 -16.78 -3.12 10.35
N ILE A 10 -15.78 -3.34 9.48
CA ILE A 10 -15.89 -4.30 8.37
C ILE A 10 -16.18 -5.71 8.92
N LYS A 11 -15.47 -6.14 9.97
CA LYS A 11 -15.62 -7.47 10.59
C LYS A 11 -16.94 -7.65 11.32
N GLN A 12 -17.50 -6.57 11.87
CA GLN A 12 -18.85 -6.58 12.45
C GLN A 12 -19.95 -6.77 11.40
N GLY A 13 -19.61 -6.70 10.11
CA GLY A 13 -20.54 -6.89 9.01
C GLY A 13 -21.43 -5.68 8.73
N VAL A 14 -21.08 -4.51 9.26
CA VAL A 14 -21.85 -3.26 9.11
C VAL A 14 -22.00 -2.84 7.65
N PHE A 15 -20.94 -3.03 6.84
CA PHE A 15 -20.89 -2.52 5.47
C PHE A 15 -21.11 -3.59 4.40
N PHE A 16 -20.50 -4.76 4.59
CA PHE A 16 -20.41 -5.79 3.55
C PHE A 16 -21.09 -7.12 3.95
N GLY A 17 -21.72 -7.19 5.14
CA GLY A 17 -22.21 -8.44 5.71
C GLY A 17 -21.11 -9.31 6.32
N ASN A 18 -21.38 -10.60 6.53
CA ASN A 18 -20.47 -11.46 7.29
C ASN A 18 -19.13 -11.64 6.57
N THR A 19 -18.08 -11.13 7.21
CA THR A 19 -16.69 -11.28 6.75
C THR A 19 -16.10 -12.56 7.33
N VAL A 20 -15.69 -13.49 6.47
CA VAL A 20 -15.07 -14.76 6.86
C VAL A 20 -13.55 -14.62 6.90
N ALA A 21 -12.99 -13.76 6.07
CA ALA A 21 -11.61 -13.32 6.17
C ALA A 21 -11.46 -11.92 5.59
N ASP A 22 -10.53 -11.16 6.15
CA ASP A 22 -10.02 -9.93 5.57
C ASP A 22 -8.62 -10.17 5.00
N LEU A 23 -7.95 -9.15 4.47
CA LEU A 23 -6.51 -8.97 4.32
C LEU A 23 -6.30 -7.51 3.97
N TYR A 24 -5.30 -6.86 4.55
CA TYR A 24 -4.96 -5.53 4.10
C TYR A 24 -3.46 -5.26 4.20
N THR A 25 -3.00 -4.35 3.35
CA THR A 25 -1.63 -3.84 3.34
C THR A 25 -1.67 -2.33 3.38
N ILE A 26 -0.85 -1.74 4.26
CA ILE A 26 -0.69 -0.30 4.34
C ILE A 26 0.52 0.10 3.50
N GLU A 27 0.26 0.82 2.41
CA GLU A 27 1.26 1.43 1.55
C GLU A 27 1.54 2.85 2.04
N PHE A 28 2.73 3.03 2.60
CA PHE A 28 3.23 4.35 2.95
C PHE A 28 3.70 5.08 1.69
N GLN A 29 2.87 5.99 1.19
CA GLN A 29 3.18 6.72 -0.03
C GLN A 29 4.34 7.70 0.19
N LYS A 30 5.06 8.00 -0.89
CA LYS A 30 6.12 9.03 -0.89
C LYS A 30 5.57 10.42 -0.59
N ARG A 31 4.26 10.65 -0.77
CA ARG A 31 3.53 11.88 -0.44
C ARG A 31 2.12 11.52 -0.01
N GLY A 32 1.59 12.22 1.00
CA GLY A 32 0.22 12.03 1.48
C GLY A 32 0.07 10.92 2.51
N LEU A 33 -1.16 10.76 3.00
CA LEU A 33 -1.51 9.78 4.02
C LEU A 33 -1.20 8.34 3.54
N PRO A 34 -0.92 7.40 4.46
CA PRO A 34 -0.78 6.00 4.11
C PRO A 34 -2.04 5.49 3.40
N HIS A 35 -1.85 4.83 2.27
CA HIS A 35 -2.92 4.16 1.56
C HIS A 35 -3.11 2.76 2.12
N VAL A 36 -4.34 2.30 2.26
CA VAL A 36 -4.62 0.92 2.63
C VAL A 36 -5.28 0.21 1.46
N HIS A 37 -4.72 -0.93 1.07
CA HIS A 37 -5.37 -1.87 0.15
C HIS A 37 -6.02 -2.94 1.01
N ILE A 38 -7.35 -3.07 0.93
CA ILE A 38 -8.13 -4.01 1.74
C ILE A 38 -8.82 -4.99 0.80
N LEU A 39 -8.70 -6.28 1.09
CA LEU A 39 -9.43 -7.36 0.47
C LEU A 39 -10.28 -8.05 1.54
N VAL A 40 -11.55 -8.31 1.23
CA VAL A 40 -12.51 -8.91 2.16
C VAL A 40 -13.17 -10.09 1.48
N TRP A 41 -13.17 -11.24 2.14
CA TRP A 41 -13.88 -12.46 1.75
C TRP A 41 -15.16 -12.56 2.56
N LEU A 42 -16.28 -12.44 1.87
CA LEU A 42 -17.61 -12.52 2.43
C LEU A 42 -18.09 -13.97 2.50
N HIS A 43 -18.96 -14.25 3.47
CA HIS A 43 -19.64 -15.54 3.59
C HIS A 43 -20.42 -15.83 2.32
N ALA A 44 -20.64 -17.10 1.98
CA ALA A 44 -21.35 -17.47 0.75
C ALA A 44 -22.72 -16.79 0.63
N ASP A 45 -23.42 -16.66 1.76
CA ASP A 45 -24.73 -15.99 1.85
C ASP A 45 -24.66 -14.46 1.67
N ASN A 46 -23.47 -13.88 1.80
CA ASN A 46 -23.19 -12.45 1.60
C ASN A 46 -22.32 -12.22 0.35
N LYS A 47 -22.07 -13.23 -0.48
CA LYS A 47 -21.52 -12.99 -1.80
C LYS A 47 -22.62 -12.31 -2.60
N LEU A 48 -22.34 -11.13 -3.10
CA LEU A 48 -23.27 -10.21 -3.75
C LEU A 48 -22.94 -10.12 -5.25
N PRO A 49 -23.28 -11.17 -6.05
CA PRO A 49 -22.79 -11.32 -7.42
C PRO A 49 -23.60 -10.52 -8.45
N THR A 50 -24.74 -9.93 -8.09
CA THR A 50 -25.58 -9.23 -9.07
C THR A 50 -25.19 -7.75 -9.20
N PRO A 51 -25.39 -7.14 -10.38
CA PRO A 51 -25.23 -5.70 -10.55
C PRO A 51 -25.99 -4.85 -9.52
N THR A 52 -27.20 -5.28 -9.16
CA THR A 52 -28.04 -4.59 -8.17
C THR A 52 -27.41 -4.64 -6.78
N ASP A 53 -26.85 -5.78 -6.40
CA ASP A 53 -26.16 -5.90 -5.11
C ASP A 53 -24.91 -5.01 -5.08
N ILE A 54 -24.14 -4.97 -6.18
CA ILE A 54 -22.97 -4.08 -6.30
C ILE A 54 -23.38 -2.62 -6.19
N ASP A 55 -24.44 -2.21 -6.89
CA ASP A 55 -24.98 -0.85 -6.87
C ASP A 55 -25.47 -0.43 -5.47
N SER A 56 -25.79 -1.38 -4.59
CA SER A 56 -26.19 -1.09 -3.21
C SER A 56 -25.01 -0.74 -2.29
N ILE A 57 -23.80 -1.14 -2.66
CA ILE A 57 -22.57 -0.96 -1.87
C ILE A 57 -21.65 0.09 -2.49
N ILE A 58 -21.51 0.06 -3.82
CA ILE A 58 -20.60 0.92 -4.57
C ILE A 58 -21.41 1.84 -5.46
N SER A 59 -21.23 3.15 -5.26
CA SER A 59 -21.79 4.19 -6.10
C SER A 59 -20.70 4.84 -6.95
N ALA A 60 -21.05 5.20 -8.18
CA ALA A 60 -20.26 6.10 -9.02
C ALA A 60 -21.11 7.31 -9.47
N GLU A 61 -22.04 7.73 -8.62
CA GLU A 61 -22.99 8.82 -8.85
C GLU A 61 -22.83 9.91 -7.78
N ILE A 62 -23.17 11.16 -8.13
CA ILE A 62 -23.24 12.29 -7.22
C ILE A 62 -24.54 12.17 -6.41
N PRO A 63 -24.48 12.12 -5.06
CA PRO A 63 -25.67 12.10 -4.22
C PRO A 63 -26.54 13.34 -4.44
N ASP A 64 -27.84 13.23 -4.17
CA ASP A 64 -28.72 14.40 -4.28
C ASP A 64 -28.42 15.40 -3.16
N LYS A 65 -28.15 16.66 -3.52
CA LYS A 65 -27.82 17.70 -2.55
C LYS A 65 -28.94 17.97 -1.54
N ASN A 66 -30.20 17.77 -1.92
CA ASN A 66 -31.35 18.04 -1.07
C ASN A 66 -31.72 16.85 -0.18
N ILE A 67 -31.44 15.62 -0.64
CA ILE A 67 -31.77 14.38 0.10
C ILE A 67 -30.59 13.97 1.00
N ASP A 68 -29.36 14.05 0.48
CA ASP A 68 -28.13 13.69 1.18
C ASP A 68 -27.07 14.79 1.03
N PRO A 69 -27.21 15.92 1.74
CA PRO A 69 -26.27 17.04 1.65
C PRO A 69 -24.86 16.66 2.11
N ILE A 70 -24.74 15.76 3.10
CA ILE A 70 -23.45 15.30 3.64
C ILE A 70 -22.73 14.42 2.63
N GLY A 71 -23.44 13.46 2.03
CA GLY A 71 -22.93 12.63 0.95
C GLY A 71 -22.54 13.47 -0.26
N TYR A 72 -23.39 14.43 -0.67
CA TYR A 72 -23.07 15.35 -1.76
C TYR A 72 -21.78 16.13 -1.47
N ALA A 73 -21.66 16.77 -0.30
CA ALA A 73 -20.47 17.54 0.07
C ALA A 73 -19.20 16.67 0.10
N THR A 74 -19.32 15.45 0.63
CA THR A 74 -18.21 14.49 0.71
C THR A 74 -17.79 13.99 -0.68
N VAL A 75 -18.73 13.54 -1.51
CA VAL A 75 -18.46 13.02 -2.85
C VAL A 75 -17.88 14.10 -3.76
N THR A 76 -18.49 15.28 -3.79
CA THR A 76 -18.03 16.40 -4.62
C THR A 76 -16.60 16.84 -4.26
N LYS A 77 -16.26 16.82 -2.97
CA LYS A 77 -14.92 17.16 -2.48
C LYS A 77 -13.90 16.08 -2.83
N PHE A 78 -14.15 14.82 -2.44
CA PHE A 78 -13.12 13.77 -2.41
C PHE A 78 -13.21 12.75 -3.54
N MET A 79 -14.38 12.53 -4.13
CA MET A 79 -14.64 11.43 -5.08
C MET A 79 -14.91 11.91 -6.51
N ILE A 80 -14.64 13.18 -6.83
CA ILE A 80 -14.69 13.68 -8.22
C ILE A 80 -13.29 13.74 -8.81
N HIS A 81 -13.07 13.00 -9.90
CA HIS A 81 -11.89 13.15 -10.74
C HIS A 81 -11.85 14.57 -11.30
N GLY A 82 -10.74 15.27 -11.11
CA GLY A 82 -10.61 16.64 -11.56
C GLY A 82 -10.73 16.78 -13.08
N PRO A 83 -10.96 18.01 -13.60
CA PRO A 83 -10.99 18.26 -15.03
C PRO A 83 -9.71 17.75 -15.70
N CYS A 84 -9.87 17.03 -16.81
CA CYS A 84 -8.79 16.49 -17.63
C CYS A 84 -9.22 16.44 -19.10
N GLY A 85 -8.37 15.91 -19.98
CA GLY A 85 -8.70 15.85 -21.41
C GLY A 85 -8.69 17.23 -22.04
N GLN A 86 -9.75 17.55 -22.78
CA GLN A 86 -9.91 18.86 -23.40
C GLN A 86 -10.09 19.98 -22.37
N ALA A 87 -10.76 19.67 -21.24
CA ALA A 87 -10.99 20.63 -20.16
C ALA A 87 -9.70 21.01 -19.42
N ASN A 88 -8.71 20.11 -19.39
CA ASN A 88 -7.38 20.40 -18.85
C ASN A 88 -6.34 19.41 -19.39
N SER A 89 -5.63 19.80 -20.45
CA SER A 89 -4.61 18.97 -21.09
C SER A 89 -3.33 18.83 -20.26
N LYS A 90 -3.14 19.69 -19.24
CA LYS A 90 -1.98 19.70 -18.33
C LYS A 90 -2.23 18.91 -17.05
N ALA A 91 -3.40 18.29 -16.88
CA ALA A 91 -3.69 17.51 -15.68
C ALA A 91 -2.69 16.35 -15.51
N PRO A 92 -2.27 16.00 -14.28
CA PRO A 92 -1.26 14.95 -14.04
C PRO A 92 -1.66 13.56 -14.58
N CYS A 93 -2.96 13.31 -14.76
CA CYS A 93 -3.46 12.06 -15.33
C CYS A 93 -3.30 11.98 -16.86
N MET A 94 -2.96 13.07 -17.55
CA MET A 94 -2.85 13.09 -19.01
C MET A 94 -1.56 12.40 -19.46
N LYS A 95 -1.70 11.31 -20.22
CA LYS A 95 -0.60 10.60 -20.86
C LYS A 95 -0.91 10.47 -22.36
N LYS A 96 0.00 10.93 -23.23
CA LYS A 96 -0.15 10.86 -24.70
C LYS A 96 -1.50 11.44 -25.20
N GLY A 97 -1.95 12.55 -24.61
CA GLY A 97 -3.20 13.22 -24.99
C GLY A 97 -4.49 12.55 -24.48
N GLN A 98 -4.41 11.48 -23.69
CA GLN A 98 -5.57 10.81 -23.08
C GLN A 98 -5.43 10.73 -21.57
N CYS A 99 -6.54 10.74 -20.84
CA CYS A 99 -6.52 10.49 -19.40
C CYS A 99 -6.12 9.03 -19.14
N SER A 100 -5.06 8.81 -18.37
CA SER A 100 -4.55 7.47 -18.04
C SER A 100 -5.52 6.64 -17.18
N LYS A 101 -6.57 7.27 -16.65
CA LYS A 101 -7.66 6.62 -15.89
C LYS A 101 -8.95 6.53 -16.72
N HIS A 102 -8.89 6.96 -17.98
CA HIS A 102 -9.99 6.93 -18.96
C HIS A 102 -11.23 7.69 -18.47
N PHE A 103 -11.02 8.92 -17.98
CA PHE A 103 -12.10 9.88 -17.73
C PHE A 103 -12.26 10.84 -18.93
N PRO A 104 -13.48 11.33 -19.21
CA PRO A 104 -14.76 10.93 -18.59
C PRO A 104 -15.15 9.48 -18.91
N LYS A 105 -15.84 8.82 -17.98
CA LYS A 105 -16.45 7.49 -18.22
C LYS A 105 -17.71 7.61 -19.07
N GLU A 106 -18.21 6.48 -19.59
CA GLU A 106 -19.52 6.46 -20.25
C GLU A 106 -20.66 6.47 -19.22
N PHE A 107 -21.79 7.04 -19.60
CA PHE A 107 -23.02 6.86 -18.84
C PHE A 107 -23.51 5.42 -18.97
N ARG A 108 -24.03 4.87 -17.86
CA ARG A 108 -24.55 3.51 -17.76
C ARG A 108 -25.75 3.50 -16.83
N VAL A 109 -26.84 2.88 -17.27
CA VAL A 109 -28.08 2.78 -16.49
C VAL A 109 -28.01 1.74 -15.38
N GLU A 110 -27.11 0.75 -15.50
CA GLU A 110 -26.85 -0.30 -14.53
C GLU A 110 -25.38 -0.71 -14.54
N THR A 111 -24.93 -1.36 -13.47
CA THR A 111 -23.59 -1.97 -13.42
C THR A 111 -23.53 -3.19 -14.36
N SER A 112 -22.39 -3.37 -15.03
CA SER A 112 -22.13 -4.53 -15.89
C SER A 112 -20.69 -4.98 -15.73
N PHE A 113 -20.29 -6.07 -16.38
CA PHE A 113 -18.90 -6.55 -16.36
C PHE A 113 -18.33 -6.58 -17.77
N ASP A 114 -17.05 -6.22 -17.92
CA ASP A 114 -16.35 -6.34 -19.19
C ASP A 114 -15.92 -7.79 -19.49
N GLU A 115 -15.32 -8.04 -20.65
CA GLU A 115 -14.76 -9.36 -21.03
C GLU A 115 -13.75 -9.91 -20.01
N ASN A 116 -13.19 -9.03 -19.17
CA ASN A 116 -12.18 -9.37 -18.19
C ASN A 116 -12.77 -9.69 -16.81
N GLY A 117 -14.05 -9.37 -16.59
CA GLY A 117 -14.73 -9.51 -15.29
C GLY A 117 -14.64 -8.25 -14.42
N PHE A 118 -14.15 -7.12 -14.95
CA PHE A 118 -14.14 -5.86 -14.22
C PHE A 118 -15.51 -5.19 -14.26
N ALA A 119 -15.95 -4.71 -13.10
CA ALA A 119 -17.19 -3.96 -12.99
C ALA A 119 -17.09 -2.62 -13.72
N ILE A 120 -18.03 -2.41 -14.64
CA ILE A 120 -18.36 -1.13 -15.25
C ILE A 120 -19.56 -0.58 -14.48
N TYR A 121 -19.29 0.30 -13.52
CA TYR A 121 -20.29 0.80 -12.59
C TYR A 121 -21.38 1.67 -13.26
N ARG A 122 -22.59 1.61 -12.71
CA ARG A 122 -23.71 2.50 -13.03
C ARG A 122 -23.31 3.97 -12.87
N ARG A 123 -23.67 4.78 -13.86
CA ARG A 123 -23.47 6.24 -13.95
C ARG A 123 -24.63 6.83 -14.73
N ARG A 124 -25.74 7.17 -14.08
CA ARG A 124 -26.88 7.75 -14.78
C ARG A 124 -26.60 9.19 -15.20
N ASN A 125 -27.22 9.62 -16.29
CA ASN A 125 -27.29 11.03 -16.63
C ASN A 125 -28.54 11.60 -15.94
N ASP A 126 -28.36 12.09 -14.71
CA ASP A 126 -29.41 12.64 -13.85
C ASP A 126 -29.30 14.16 -13.68
N GLU A 127 -28.54 14.82 -14.57
CA GLU A 127 -28.30 16.27 -14.59
C GLU A 127 -27.70 16.83 -13.28
N ARG A 128 -27.05 15.98 -12.48
CA ARG A 128 -26.29 16.42 -11.30
C ARG A 128 -24.84 16.72 -11.67
N TYR A 129 -24.34 17.80 -11.10
CA TYR A 129 -22.99 18.30 -11.36
C TYR A 129 -22.25 18.66 -10.08
N ALA A 130 -20.94 18.49 -10.11
CA ALA A 130 -20.00 19.00 -9.12
C ALA A 130 -19.06 19.99 -9.81
N THR A 131 -19.02 21.23 -9.34
CA THR A 131 -18.13 22.25 -9.90
C THR A 131 -16.73 22.12 -9.32
N LYS A 132 -15.70 21.94 -10.18
CA LYS A 132 -14.28 22.03 -9.80
C LYS A 132 -13.56 22.99 -10.74
N ASN A 133 -12.89 23.98 -10.18
CA ASN A 133 -12.17 25.03 -10.93
C ASN A 133 -13.05 25.74 -11.98
N GLY A 134 -14.33 25.99 -11.64
CA GLY A 134 -15.29 26.62 -12.55
C GLY A 134 -15.80 25.71 -13.67
N ILE A 135 -15.51 24.41 -13.62
CA ILE A 135 -15.96 23.42 -14.61
C ILE A 135 -16.94 22.47 -13.93
N ASP A 136 -18.12 22.31 -14.52
CA ASP A 136 -19.15 21.39 -14.04
C ASP A 136 -18.87 19.97 -14.53
N LEU A 137 -18.81 19.05 -13.57
CA LEU A 137 -18.47 17.65 -13.80
C LEU A 137 -19.63 16.76 -13.34
N ASP A 138 -20.17 15.97 -14.26
CA ASP A 138 -21.27 15.05 -14.01
C ASP A 138 -20.78 13.67 -13.49
N ASN A 139 -21.71 12.72 -13.37
CA ASN A 139 -21.45 11.34 -12.93
C ASN A 139 -20.36 10.61 -13.72
N ARG A 140 -19.96 11.07 -14.91
CA ARG A 140 -18.85 10.46 -15.67
C ARG A 140 -17.49 10.69 -15.02
N TYR A 141 -17.38 11.66 -14.11
CA TYR A 141 -16.14 12.01 -13.39
C TYR A 141 -16.06 11.43 -11.99
N VAL A 142 -17.12 10.80 -11.49
CA VAL A 142 -17.13 10.24 -10.13
C VAL A 142 -16.23 9.00 -10.05
N VAL A 143 -15.38 8.94 -9.03
CA VAL A 143 -14.60 7.75 -8.69
C VAL A 143 -15.53 6.81 -7.90
N PRO A 144 -15.62 5.51 -8.26
CA PRO A 144 -16.46 4.56 -7.53
C PRO A 144 -16.09 4.52 -6.04
N HIS A 145 -17.09 4.57 -5.17
CA HIS A 145 -16.90 4.70 -3.73
C HIS A 145 -18.02 4.03 -2.93
N HIS A 146 -17.74 3.71 -1.68
CA HIS A 146 -18.75 3.31 -0.70
C HIS A 146 -19.16 4.53 0.13
N LEU A 147 -20.39 5.03 -0.07
CA LEU A 147 -20.83 6.33 0.46
C LEU A 147 -20.72 6.45 1.98
N GLN A 148 -21.18 5.45 2.73
CA GLN A 148 -21.10 5.50 4.19
C GLN A 148 -19.66 5.51 4.71
N LEU A 149 -18.76 4.72 4.11
CA LEU A 149 -17.36 4.65 4.49
C LEU A 149 -16.62 5.97 4.25
N ILE A 150 -16.89 6.65 3.13
CA ILE A 150 -16.25 7.93 2.84
C ILE A 150 -16.74 9.04 3.79
N VAL A 151 -18.05 9.08 4.10
CA VAL A 151 -18.64 10.06 5.03
C VAL A 151 -18.12 9.85 6.45
N ARG A 152 -18.01 8.60 6.92
CA ARG A 152 -17.40 8.29 8.22
C ARG A 152 -15.91 8.60 8.25
N GLY A 153 -15.21 8.33 7.15
CA GLY A 153 -13.78 8.57 7.01
C GLY A 153 -13.39 10.04 7.19
N THR A 154 -14.27 10.97 6.77
CA THR A 154 -14.03 12.42 6.77
C THR A 154 -14.37 13.11 8.09
N GLY A 155 -14.81 12.39 9.13
CA GLY A 155 -15.13 12.97 10.44
C GLY A 155 -16.40 13.83 10.44
N THR A 156 -17.15 13.84 9.34
CA THR A 156 -18.49 14.42 9.27
C THR A 156 -19.45 13.47 9.95
N ALA A 157 -19.58 13.58 11.26
CA ALA A 157 -20.67 12.93 11.99
C ALA A 157 -22.02 13.41 11.40
N PRO A 158 -23.04 12.54 11.30
CA PRO A 158 -24.40 13.03 11.11
C PRO A 158 -24.73 13.96 12.28
N ALA A 159 -25.14 15.18 11.96
CA ALA A 159 -25.33 16.25 12.91
C ALA A 159 -26.35 15.87 13.99
N GLU A 160 -25.88 15.70 15.22
CA GLU A 160 -26.62 16.16 16.39
C GLU A 160 -26.04 17.53 16.76
N ALA A 161 -26.95 18.49 16.94
CA ALA A 161 -26.66 19.88 17.18
C ALA A 161 -25.89 20.05 18.49
N ASP A 162 -24.77 20.80 18.45
CA ASP A 162 -24.55 21.89 19.39
C ASP A 162 -23.42 22.81 18.94
N SER A 163 -23.68 24.09 19.14
CA SER A 163 -22.85 25.26 18.87
C SER A 163 -21.68 25.40 19.85
N ALA A 164 -20.48 25.69 19.35
CA ALA A 164 -19.49 26.52 20.07
C ALA A 164 -18.33 26.94 19.16
N ASP A 165 -18.27 28.24 18.90
CA ASP A 165 -17.12 29.14 18.82
C ASP A 165 -15.78 28.66 18.25
N ALA A 166 -15.40 29.32 17.15
CA ALA A 166 -14.05 29.33 16.59
C ALA A 166 -13.15 30.29 17.38
N ASP A 167 -12.15 29.75 18.08
CA ASP A 167 -11.00 30.51 18.56
C ASP A 167 -9.81 30.32 17.61
N GLY A 168 -9.09 31.42 17.36
CA GLY A 168 -7.99 31.51 16.43
C GLY A 168 -6.74 30.83 16.96
N GLY A 169 -6.35 29.71 16.34
CA GLY A 169 -5.16 28.93 16.70
C GLY A 169 -4.13 28.80 15.57
N ASN A 170 -3.06 29.59 15.68
CA ASN A 170 -1.67 29.28 15.34
C ASN A 170 -1.35 28.52 14.02
N LEU A 171 -1.09 29.26 12.94
CA LEU A 171 -0.69 28.75 11.61
C LEU A 171 0.69 28.03 11.57
N GLY A 172 1.46 28.03 12.66
CA GLY A 172 2.82 27.46 12.71
C GLY A 172 2.91 25.98 13.09
N GLU A 173 1.91 25.40 13.77
CA GLU A 173 1.95 24.00 14.19
C GLU A 173 1.46 23.02 13.11
N SER A 174 0.58 23.47 12.21
CA SER A 174 -0.06 22.63 11.19
C SER A 174 0.85 22.05 10.10
N ILE A 175 2.08 22.58 9.96
CA ILE A 175 3.04 22.15 8.91
C ILE A 175 3.72 20.82 9.28
N PHE A 176 3.84 20.51 10.58
CA PHE A 176 4.52 19.30 11.04
C PHE A 176 3.61 18.10 11.22
N ASP A 177 2.31 18.33 11.41
CA ASP A 177 1.28 17.30 11.39
C ASP A 177 0.87 16.93 9.95
N SER A 178 1.11 17.83 8.99
CA SER A 178 0.87 17.57 7.57
C SER A 178 2.08 16.86 6.98
N GLU A 179 1.96 15.56 6.74
CA GLU A 179 2.91 14.62 6.11
C GLU A 179 3.39 14.98 4.67
N ILE A 180 3.42 16.26 4.32
CA ILE A 180 3.64 16.77 2.97
C ILE A 180 5.03 17.38 2.87
N VAL A 181 6.02 16.54 2.58
CA VAL A 181 7.40 16.95 2.29
C VAL A 181 7.55 17.22 0.76
N PRO A 182 8.22 18.31 0.33
CA PRO A 182 8.48 18.62 -1.08
C PRO A 182 9.19 17.49 -1.82
N SER A 183 9.06 17.46 -3.15
CA SER A 183 9.70 16.48 -4.04
C SER A 183 11.17 16.21 -3.74
N SER A 184 11.92 17.28 -3.49
CA SER A 184 13.37 17.26 -3.30
C SER A 184 13.79 16.65 -1.96
N LEU A 185 12.86 16.55 -1.01
CA LEU A 185 13.12 16.10 0.36
C LEU A 185 12.40 14.80 0.71
N VAL A 186 11.87 14.06 -0.27
CA VAL A 186 11.11 12.81 -0.02
C VAL A 186 11.85 11.80 0.88
N GLU A 187 13.18 11.78 0.83
CA GLU A 187 14.01 10.89 1.64
C GLU A 187 13.99 11.17 3.15
N ILE A 188 13.62 12.39 3.58
CA ILE A 188 13.56 12.73 5.02
C ILE A 188 12.19 12.43 5.64
N ALA A 189 11.15 12.21 4.82
CA ALA A 189 9.80 11.98 5.30
C ALA A 189 9.65 10.76 6.23
N PRO A 190 10.31 9.61 5.98
CA PRO A 190 10.30 8.50 6.94
C PRO A 190 10.93 8.87 8.28
N ILE A 191 11.99 9.69 8.27
CA ILE A 191 12.72 10.10 9.48
C ILE A 191 11.84 11.01 10.35
N LEU A 192 11.17 11.98 9.74
CA LEU A 192 10.24 12.87 10.45
C LEU A 192 9.03 12.11 11.03
N ARG A 193 8.50 11.13 10.29
CA ARG A 193 7.43 10.26 10.80
C ARG A 193 7.86 9.46 12.02
N VAL A 194 9.06 8.88 11.99
CA VAL A 194 9.62 8.17 13.15
C VAL A 194 9.86 9.12 14.32
N ALA A 195 10.34 10.34 14.07
CA ALA A 195 10.52 11.34 15.12
C ALA A 195 9.21 11.65 15.86
N ASN A 196 8.11 11.87 15.12
CA ASN A 196 6.80 12.13 15.71
C ASN A 196 6.25 10.89 16.46
N GLU A 197 6.50 9.68 15.94
CA GLU A 197 6.07 8.43 16.59
C GLU A 197 6.73 8.22 17.95
N VAL A 198 8.02 8.51 18.06
CA VAL A 198 8.80 8.23 19.27
C VAL A 198 8.80 9.39 20.27
N GLU A 199 8.31 10.56 19.90
CA GLU A 199 8.32 11.79 20.72
C GLU A 199 7.72 11.59 22.11
N SER A 200 6.54 10.97 22.19
CA SER A 200 5.87 10.69 23.46
C SER A 200 6.63 9.69 24.35
N SER A 201 7.44 8.82 23.74
CA SER A 201 8.19 7.76 24.43
C SER A 201 9.60 8.20 24.84
N ASN A 202 10.29 8.95 23.98
CA ASN A 202 11.60 9.52 24.25
C ASN A 202 11.80 10.81 23.44
N PRO A 203 11.55 11.98 24.06
CA PRO A 203 11.68 13.28 23.41
C PRO A 203 13.09 13.56 22.87
N ARG A 204 14.15 13.07 23.53
CA ARG A 204 15.53 13.27 23.07
C ARG A 204 15.81 12.49 21.79
N VAL A 205 15.32 11.26 21.66
CA VAL A 205 15.46 10.48 20.42
C VAL A 205 14.67 11.12 19.28
N ALA A 206 13.47 11.64 19.54
CA ALA A 206 12.71 12.39 18.55
C ALA A 206 13.46 13.63 18.05
N TYR A 207 14.04 14.41 18.97
CA TYR A 207 14.91 15.53 18.65
C TYR A 207 16.08 15.11 17.75
N LEU A 208 16.79 14.03 18.09
CA LEU A 208 17.93 13.53 17.31
C LEU A 208 17.52 13.06 15.90
N CYS A 209 16.34 12.45 15.77
CA CYS A 209 15.78 12.09 14.46
C CYS A 209 15.48 13.35 13.61
N ARG A 210 14.89 14.39 14.21
CA ARG A 210 14.65 15.68 13.53
C ARG A 210 15.94 16.37 13.13
N PHE A 211 16.95 16.35 14.00
CA PHE A 211 18.25 16.92 13.73
C PHE A 211 18.93 16.21 12.55
N TYR A 212 18.91 14.87 12.55
CA TYR A 212 19.43 14.09 11.43
C TYR A 212 18.66 14.35 10.13
N ALA A 213 17.33 14.46 10.19
CA ALA A 213 16.51 14.82 9.04
C ALA A 213 16.88 16.20 8.46
N PHE A 214 17.15 17.18 9.34
CA PHE A 214 17.61 18.51 8.95
C PHE A 214 18.96 18.48 8.24
N GLU A 215 19.96 17.81 8.82
CA GLU A 215 21.28 17.67 8.18
C GLU A 215 21.19 16.93 6.83
N LYS A 216 20.36 15.89 6.75
CA LYS A 216 20.13 15.15 5.51
C LYS A 216 19.44 16.01 4.46
N ALA A 217 18.46 16.83 4.86
CA ALA A 217 17.81 17.79 3.97
C ALA A 217 18.81 18.81 3.41
N HIS A 218 19.69 19.36 4.25
CA HIS A 218 20.71 20.31 3.83
C HIS A 218 21.73 19.70 2.84
N ARG A 219 22.07 18.42 3.02
CA ARG A 219 22.92 17.67 2.05
C ARG A 219 22.21 17.42 0.71
N LEU A 220 20.89 17.24 0.72
CA LEU A 220 20.10 16.95 -0.49
C LEU A 220 19.78 18.21 -1.31
N ASP A 221 19.57 19.36 -0.67
CA ASP A 221 19.34 20.66 -1.35
C ASP A 221 20.10 21.78 -0.63
N PRO A 222 21.42 21.92 -0.85
CA PRO A 222 22.25 22.93 -0.18
C PRO A 222 21.87 24.37 -0.51
N THR A 223 21.19 24.61 -1.64
CA THR A 223 20.79 25.94 -2.10
C THR A 223 19.34 26.28 -1.77
N SER A 224 18.62 25.36 -1.10
CA SER A 224 17.19 25.47 -0.75
C SER A 224 16.31 25.90 -1.94
N SER A 225 16.72 25.51 -3.15
CA SER A 225 16.17 26.02 -4.41
C SER A 225 14.82 25.38 -4.79
N GLY A 226 14.46 24.28 -4.13
CA GLY A 226 13.15 23.64 -4.27
C GLY A 226 12.00 24.46 -3.67
N ARG A 227 10.86 24.54 -4.39
CA ARG A 227 9.63 25.18 -3.90
C ARG A 227 9.23 24.62 -2.53
N GLY A 228 9.26 25.46 -1.48
CA GLY A 228 8.91 25.09 -0.11
C GLY A 228 10.03 24.44 0.73
N CYS A 229 11.23 24.24 0.17
CA CYS A 229 12.36 23.63 0.88
C CYS A 229 12.90 24.55 1.99
N ALA A 230 13.11 25.83 1.68
CA ALA A 230 13.55 26.83 2.66
C ALA A 230 12.59 26.94 3.84
N SER A 231 11.29 27.08 3.57
CA SER A 231 10.26 27.18 4.62
C SER A 231 10.23 25.98 5.55
N ILE A 232 10.48 24.76 5.05
CA ILE A 232 10.51 23.56 5.88
C ILE A 232 11.81 23.46 6.67
N GLN A 233 12.96 23.78 6.06
CA GLN A 233 14.24 23.81 6.76
C GLN A 233 14.22 24.83 7.90
N ASP A 234 13.71 26.05 7.66
CA ASP A 234 13.57 27.10 8.67
C ASP A 234 12.65 26.67 9.81
N SER A 235 11.53 26.03 9.47
CA SER A 235 10.58 25.55 10.47
C SER A 235 11.20 24.44 11.33
N VAL A 236 11.86 23.46 10.70
CA VAL A 236 12.55 22.37 11.42
C VAL A 236 13.63 22.95 12.32
N LEU A 237 14.39 23.95 11.85
CA LEU A 237 15.42 24.62 12.64
C LEU A 237 14.83 25.32 13.88
N GLN A 238 13.75 26.10 13.72
CA GLN A 238 13.08 26.75 14.86
C GLN A 238 12.58 25.74 15.89
N ARG A 239 12.06 24.60 15.44
CA ARG A 239 11.63 23.52 16.34
C ARG A 239 12.81 22.89 17.06
N LEU A 240 13.92 22.65 16.36
CA LEU A 240 15.15 22.14 16.96
C LEU A 240 15.70 23.10 18.02
N GLU A 241 15.72 24.40 17.75
CA GLU A 241 16.17 25.41 18.72
C GLU A 241 15.31 25.41 19.99
N ARG A 242 13.99 25.28 19.82
CA ARG A 242 13.04 25.22 20.95
C ARG A 242 13.16 23.94 21.77
N GLU A 243 13.39 22.80 21.11
CA GLU A 243 13.38 21.48 21.75
C GLU A 243 14.74 21.05 22.30
N ASN A 244 15.84 21.66 21.88
CA ASN A 244 17.18 21.17 22.24
C ASN A 244 17.41 21.13 23.75
N ASP A 245 17.28 22.27 24.44
CA ASP A 245 17.61 22.35 25.86
C ASP A 245 16.65 21.52 26.74
N PRO A 246 15.31 21.58 26.55
CA PRO A 246 14.39 20.76 27.33
C PRO A 246 14.63 19.25 27.15
N THR A 247 14.86 18.80 25.91
CA THR A 247 15.10 17.38 25.64
C THR A 247 16.46 16.92 26.13
N LEU A 248 17.48 17.80 26.09
CA LEU A 248 18.80 17.52 26.62
C LEU A 248 18.80 17.42 28.15
N MET A 249 18.07 18.29 28.85
CA MET A 249 17.89 18.21 30.31
C MET A 249 17.14 16.93 30.71
N GLY A 250 16.17 16.50 29.90
CA GLY A 250 15.43 15.25 30.11
C GLY A 250 16.17 13.98 29.69
N ARG A 251 17.40 14.08 29.17
CA ARG A 251 18.18 12.93 28.68
C ARG A 251 18.60 12.03 29.84
N VAL A 252 18.35 10.73 29.69
CA VAL A 252 18.61 9.73 30.74
C VAL A 252 20.06 9.23 30.69
N LYS A 253 20.65 9.13 29.49
CA LYS A 253 22.01 8.63 29.28
C LYS A 253 23.04 9.76 29.24
N LYS A 254 24.30 9.37 29.43
CA LYS A 254 25.45 10.28 29.48
C LYS A 254 25.75 10.99 28.15
N SER A 255 25.31 10.42 27.03
CA SER A 255 25.48 11.00 25.69
C SER A 255 24.29 10.63 24.81
N ASP A 256 24.13 11.36 23.70
CA ASP A 256 23.07 11.10 22.73
C ASP A 256 23.28 9.75 22.03
N ALA A 257 24.53 9.37 21.76
CA ALA A 257 24.85 8.05 21.22
C ALA A 257 24.38 6.94 22.17
N ARG A 258 24.59 7.08 23.48
CA ARG A 258 24.14 6.08 24.47
C ARG A 258 22.62 6.11 24.64
N GLU A 259 21.98 7.27 24.51
CA GLU A 259 20.52 7.42 24.52
C GLU A 259 19.89 6.67 23.33
N MET A 260 20.39 6.92 22.12
CA MET A 260 19.97 6.23 20.89
C MET A 260 20.15 4.71 20.99
N GLN A 261 21.33 4.26 21.44
CA GLN A 261 21.63 2.85 21.62
C GLN A 261 20.68 2.16 22.62
N SER A 262 20.44 2.80 23.78
CA SER A 262 19.51 2.30 24.79
C SER A 262 18.08 2.24 24.27
N PHE A 263 17.62 3.29 23.58
CA PHE A 263 16.27 3.35 23.02
C PHE A 263 16.07 2.30 21.93
N TYR A 264 17.07 2.10 21.07
CA TYR A 264 17.01 1.08 20.01
C TYR A 264 16.78 -0.32 20.58
N LEU A 265 17.55 -0.71 21.60
CA LEU A 265 17.39 -2.02 22.25
C LEU A 265 16.03 -2.16 22.93
N GLN A 266 15.55 -1.10 23.60
CA GLN A 266 14.21 -1.10 24.21
C GLN A 266 13.12 -1.25 23.14
N TYR A 267 13.23 -0.52 22.03
CA TYR A 267 12.32 -0.60 20.90
C TYR A 267 12.31 -2.01 20.31
N TYR A 268 13.48 -2.58 20.05
CA TYR A 268 13.62 -3.94 19.52
C TYR A 268 12.95 -4.98 20.45
N LYS A 269 13.21 -4.92 21.76
CA LYS A 269 12.61 -5.86 22.73
C LYS A 269 11.09 -5.69 22.81
N LYS A 270 10.61 -4.45 22.87
CA LYS A 270 9.18 -4.13 23.06
C LYS A 270 8.34 -4.39 21.82
N TYR A 271 8.82 -4.04 20.63
CA TYR A 271 8.02 -4.06 19.41
C TYR A 271 8.41 -5.20 18.47
N ILE A 272 9.69 -5.56 18.35
CA ILE A 272 10.09 -6.61 17.40
C ILE A 272 10.06 -7.99 18.04
N GLN A 273 10.66 -8.15 19.22
CA GLN A 273 10.72 -9.44 19.90
C GLN A 273 9.37 -9.86 20.47
N ALA A 274 8.59 -8.91 21.01
CA ALA A 274 7.25 -9.20 21.52
C ALA A 274 6.27 -9.60 20.40
N LEU A 275 6.24 -8.85 19.29
CA LEU A 275 5.35 -9.15 18.16
C LEU A 275 5.76 -10.44 17.43
N LYS A 276 7.04 -10.83 17.44
CA LYS A 276 7.49 -12.12 16.89
C LYS A 276 6.90 -13.33 17.65
N ASN A 277 6.60 -13.15 18.93
CA ASN A 277 6.03 -14.21 19.78
C ASN A 277 4.49 -14.20 19.78
N ALA A 278 3.86 -13.14 19.25
CA ALA A 278 2.42 -13.07 19.07
C ALA A 278 2.07 -13.68 17.70
N ALA A 279 1.38 -14.80 17.72
CA ALA A 279 1.12 -15.62 16.53
C ALA A 279 -0.06 -15.12 15.68
N ASP A 280 -0.44 -13.84 15.79
CA ASP A 280 -1.68 -13.31 15.21
C ASP A 280 -1.47 -12.27 14.10
N ARG A 281 -2.51 -12.19 13.26
CA ARG A 281 -2.54 -11.45 11.98
C ARG A 281 -2.38 -9.93 12.11
N ALA A 282 -2.97 -9.33 13.15
CA ALA A 282 -2.89 -7.89 13.41
C ALA A 282 -1.43 -7.43 13.69
N ASP A 283 -0.63 -8.36 14.21
CA ASP A 283 0.75 -8.11 14.59
C ASP A 283 1.67 -7.98 13.38
N ARG A 284 1.29 -8.47 12.18
CA ARG A 284 2.18 -8.45 11.00
C ARG A 284 2.32 -7.08 10.34
N ALA A 285 1.22 -6.33 10.23
CA ALA A 285 1.27 -4.95 9.74
C ALA A 285 2.03 -4.07 10.74
N GLN A 286 1.79 -4.29 12.04
CA GLN A 286 2.51 -3.63 13.12
C GLN A 286 4.00 -4.01 13.13
N LEU A 287 4.34 -5.27 12.85
CA LEU A 287 5.71 -5.78 12.77
C LEU A 287 6.45 -5.23 11.55
N THR A 288 5.78 -5.14 10.40
CA THR A 288 6.34 -4.50 9.20
C THR A 288 6.64 -3.03 9.47
N LYS A 289 5.70 -2.31 10.10
CA LYS A 289 5.92 -0.95 10.55
C LYS A 289 7.08 -0.87 11.55
N ALA A 290 7.14 -1.78 12.52
CA ALA A 290 8.21 -1.82 13.51
C ALA A 290 9.59 -2.06 12.88
N TYR A 291 9.69 -2.90 11.84
CA TYR A 291 10.92 -3.07 11.07
C TYR A 291 11.32 -1.81 10.31
N GLN A 292 10.36 -1.10 9.70
CA GLN A 292 10.63 0.18 9.02
C GLN A 292 11.12 1.25 10.01
N THR A 293 10.45 1.38 11.15
CA THR A 293 10.85 2.30 12.22
C THR A 293 12.24 1.93 12.75
N ALA A 294 12.53 0.64 12.99
CA ALA A 294 13.84 0.18 13.43
C ALA A 294 14.94 0.43 12.38
N ALA A 295 14.66 0.35 11.09
CA ALA A 295 15.65 0.67 10.06
C ALA A 295 16.05 2.16 10.12
N VAL A 296 15.06 3.05 10.23
CA VAL A 296 15.28 4.50 10.36
C VAL A 296 16.01 4.85 11.67
N LEU A 297 15.58 4.26 12.80
CA LEU A 297 16.23 4.48 14.09
C LEU A 297 17.71 4.06 14.06
N PHE A 298 18.03 2.97 13.36
CA PHE A 298 19.42 2.51 13.24
C PHE A 298 20.26 3.41 12.33
N GLU A 299 19.68 3.96 11.25
CA GLU A 299 20.33 4.97 10.41
C GLU A 299 20.73 6.20 11.23
N VAL A 300 19.79 6.74 12.02
CA VAL A 300 20.04 7.89 12.91
C VAL A 300 21.07 7.52 13.98
N LEU A 301 20.95 6.35 14.59
CA LEU A 301 21.89 5.86 15.62
C LEU A 301 23.32 5.83 15.07
N LYS A 302 23.54 5.25 13.88
CA LYS A 302 24.86 5.22 13.25
C LYS A 302 25.44 6.62 13.04
N ALA A 303 24.62 7.57 12.61
CA ALA A 303 25.05 8.94 12.40
C ALA A 303 25.47 9.62 13.71
N VAL A 304 24.64 9.53 14.77
CA VAL A 304 24.93 10.12 16.09
C VAL A 304 26.18 9.51 16.70
N ASN A 305 26.32 8.19 16.61
CA ASN A 305 27.50 7.45 17.07
C ASN A 305 28.78 7.90 16.38
N LEU A 306 28.73 8.07 15.05
CA LEU A 306 29.87 8.56 14.27
C LEU A 306 30.26 9.98 14.70
N THR A 307 29.28 10.89 14.83
CA THR A 307 29.53 12.28 15.25
C THR A 307 30.13 12.38 16.65
N GLN A 308 29.72 11.50 17.57
CA GLN A 308 30.24 11.49 18.95
C GLN A 308 31.43 10.56 19.16
N SER A 309 31.96 9.92 18.11
CA SER A 309 33.06 8.94 18.19
C SER A 309 32.79 7.83 19.21
N VAL A 310 31.55 7.34 19.27
CA VAL A 310 31.11 6.24 20.15
C VAL A 310 30.84 5.01 19.30
N GLU A 311 31.50 3.89 19.61
CA GLU A 311 31.22 2.62 18.93
C GLU A 311 29.81 2.12 19.20
N VAL A 312 29.22 1.45 18.20
CA VAL A 312 27.92 0.81 18.32
C VAL A 312 28.12 -0.53 19.01
N ASP A 313 27.40 -0.75 20.12
CA ASP A 313 27.50 -2.00 20.88
C ASP A 313 27.14 -3.22 20.00
N HIS A 314 27.88 -4.32 20.16
CA HIS A 314 27.73 -5.53 19.35
C HIS A 314 26.30 -6.12 19.39
N GLU A 315 25.62 -6.05 20.54
CA GLU A 315 24.21 -6.49 20.69
C GLU A 315 23.28 -5.75 19.72
N ILE A 316 23.54 -4.47 19.46
CA ILE A 316 22.73 -3.62 18.58
C ILE A 316 22.96 -3.99 17.12
N LEU A 317 24.22 -4.24 16.74
CA LEU A 317 24.56 -4.71 15.40
C LEU A 317 23.90 -6.06 15.12
N GLU A 318 23.93 -6.99 16.08
CA GLU A 318 23.29 -8.29 15.94
C GLU A 318 21.76 -8.18 15.87
N ALA A 319 21.15 -7.35 16.70
CA ALA A 319 19.71 -7.06 16.66
C ALA A 319 19.30 -6.46 15.32
N HIS A 320 20.08 -5.51 14.80
CA HIS A 320 19.81 -4.88 13.51
C HIS A 320 19.97 -5.86 12.35
N ASN A 321 20.98 -6.73 12.35
CA ASN A 321 21.13 -7.75 11.32
C ASN A 321 19.89 -8.66 11.25
N LYS A 322 19.33 -9.04 12.41
CA LYS A 322 18.07 -9.80 12.49
C LYS A 322 16.88 -9.00 11.93
N VAL A 323 16.82 -7.70 12.21
CA VAL A 323 15.82 -6.80 11.61
C VAL A 323 15.96 -6.77 10.09
N GLU A 324 17.17 -6.61 9.58
CA GLU A 324 17.42 -6.49 8.14
C GLU A 324 17.08 -7.80 7.39
N GLU A 325 17.46 -8.95 7.95
CA GLU A 325 17.10 -10.25 7.40
C GLU A 325 15.58 -10.47 7.38
N LYS A 326 14.88 -10.11 8.46
CA LYS A 326 13.42 -10.30 8.56
C LYS A 326 12.62 -9.26 7.79
N ALA A 327 13.09 -8.02 7.69
CA ALA A 327 12.49 -6.97 6.86
C ALA A 327 12.49 -7.35 5.37
N LYS A 328 13.53 -8.08 4.90
CA LYS A 328 13.56 -8.65 3.54
C LYS A 328 12.47 -9.70 3.31
N VAL A 329 11.94 -10.32 4.38
CA VAL A 329 10.89 -11.34 4.32
C VAL A 329 9.50 -10.72 4.50
N CYS A 330 9.35 -9.70 5.34
CA CYS A 330 8.13 -8.90 5.50
C CYS A 330 8.00 -7.83 4.42
N VAL A 331 7.57 -8.23 3.22
CA VAL A 331 7.39 -7.28 2.11
C VAL A 331 5.96 -6.72 2.12
N PRO A 332 5.77 -5.39 2.08
CA PRO A 332 4.46 -4.73 2.21
C PRO A 332 3.41 -5.06 1.14
N PHE A 333 3.76 -5.84 0.12
CA PHE A 333 3.01 -5.93 -1.13
C PHE A 333 2.49 -7.32 -1.47
N ASN A 334 2.60 -8.31 -0.58
CA ASN A 334 2.13 -9.66 -0.89
C ASN A 334 0.74 -9.91 -0.32
N ILE A 335 -0.26 -10.02 -1.20
CA ILE A 335 -1.61 -10.49 -0.85
C ILE A 335 -1.59 -11.98 -0.46
N LEU A 336 -0.59 -12.74 -0.96
CA LEU A 336 -0.41 -14.13 -0.55
C LEU A 336 0.62 -14.27 0.60
N PRO A 337 0.29 -15.03 1.65
CA PRO A 337 1.19 -15.41 2.74
C PRO A 337 2.28 -16.41 2.28
N LEU A 338 3.15 -16.00 1.37
CA LEU A 338 4.16 -16.88 0.77
C LEU A 338 5.34 -17.18 1.72
N ASP A 339 5.58 -16.32 2.71
CA ASP A 339 6.67 -16.49 3.66
C ASP A 339 6.39 -17.57 4.73
N PRO A 340 7.45 -18.16 5.32
CA PRO A 340 7.32 -19.25 6.30
C PRO A 340 6.50 -18.88 7.53
N ASP A 341 6.59 -17.62 7.97
CA ASP A 341 5.93 -17.12 9.18
C ASP A 341 4.42 -16.88 8.96
N SER A 342 3.92 -17.01 7.72
CA SER A 342 2.52 -16.78 7.38
C SER A 342 1.69 -18.06 7.19
N ALA A 343 2.28 -19.24 7.40
CA ALA A 343 1.61 -20.53 7.20
C ALA A 343 0.34 -20.71 8.08
N ASN A 344 0.29 -20.05 9.24
CA ASN A 344 -0.80 -20.18 10.21
C ASN A 344 -1.89 -19.10 10.06
N GLN A 345 -1.80 -18.22 9.06
CA GLN A 345 -2.81 -17.18 8.89
C GLN A 345 -4.18 -17.77 8.53
N ALA A 346 -5.27 -17.16 9.00
CA ALA A 346 -6.64 -17.60 8.69
C ALA A 346 -6.92 -17.68 7.18
N ILE A 347 -6.28 -16.83 6.37
CA ILE A 347 -6.38 -16.88 4.90
C ILE A 347 -5.78 -18.17 4.30
N MET A 348 -4.84 -18.82 4.98
CA MET A 348 -4.29 -20.12 4.57
C MET A 348 -5.27 -21.28 4.82
N GLN A 349 -6.39 -21.06 5.52
CA GLN A 349 -7.43 -22.09 5.67
C GLN A 349 -8.28 -22.25 4.40
N TYR A 350 -8.23 -21.29 3.47
CA TYR A 350 -8.98 -21.34 2.23
C TYR A 350 -8.32 -22.27 1.21
N PRO A 351 -9.04 -23.29 0.71
CA PRO A 351 -8.51 -24.20 -0.30
C PRO A 351 -7.96 -23.47 -1.54
N GLU A 352 -8.61 -22.39 -1.95
CA GLU A 352 -8.21 -21.55 -3.08
C GLU A 352 -6.82 -20.92 -2.89
N ILE A 353 -6.55 -20.44 -1.68
CA ILE A 353 -5.28 -19.83 -1.32
C ILE A 353 -4.19 -20.89 -1.21
N GLN A 354 -4.51 -22.05 -0.62
CA GLN A 354 -3.59 -23.18 -0.57
C GLN A 354 -3.21 -23.66 -1.98
N ALA A 355 -4.18 -23.76 -2.91
CA ALA A 355 -3.92 -24.12 -4.29
C ALA A 355 -2.95 -23.15 -4.98
N ALA A 356 -3.17 -21.83 -4.81
CA ALA A 356 -2.32 -20.81 -5.39
C ALA A 356 -0.90 -20.84 -4.81
N VAL A 357 -0.75 -20.94 -3.48
CA VAL A 357 0.55 -21.05 -2.81
C VAL A 357 1.29 -22.31 -3.23
N ASN A 358 0.61 -23.46 -3.29
CA ASN A 358 1.21 -24.72 -3.73
C ASN A 358 1.66 -24.65 -5.19
N ALA A 359 0.87 -24.02 -6.07
CA ALA A 359 1.22 -23.84 -7.47
C ALA A 359 2.44 -22.93 -7.66
N LEU A 360 2.54 -21.85 -6.86
CA LEU A 360 3.70 -20.96 -6.86
C LEU A 360 4.95 -21.61 -6.25
N ARG A 361 4.80 -22.47 -5.24
CA ARG A 361 5.93 -23.21 -4.64
C ARG A 361 6.42 -24.38 -5.49
N ASN A 362 5.74 -24.71 -6.58
CA ASN A 362 6.21 -25.72 -7.51
C ASN A 362 7.39 -25.17 -8.33
N THR A 363 8.61 -25.28 -7.81
CA THR A 363 9.87 -24.92 -8.49
C THR A 363 10.64 -26.15 -9.01
N ARG A 364 10.01 -27.33 -8.98
CA ARG A 364 10.62 -28.59 -9.42
C ARG A 364 11.09 -28.48 -10.87
N GLY A 365 12.31 -28.93 -11.14
CA GLY A 365 12.88 -28.97 -12.49
C GLY A 365 13.40 -27.64 -13.03
N LEU A 366 13.34 -26.55 -12.25
CA LEU A 366 13.87 -25.25 -12.67
C LEU A 366 15.39 -25.15 -12.42
N PRO A 367 16.17 -24.63 -13.39
CA PRO A 367 17.59 -24.39 -13.20
C PRO A 367 17.80 -23.13 -12.35
N TRP A 368 18.56 -23.25 -11.27
CA TRP A 368 18.95 -22.12 -10.42
C TRP A 368 20.36 -21.62 -10.78
N PRO A 369 20.69 -20.34 -10.53
CA PRO A 369 22.05 -19.83 -10.72
C PRO A 369 23.07 -20.63 -9.88
N LYS A 370 24.27 -20.87 -10.42
CA LYS A 370 25.28 -21.77 -9.82
C LYS A 370 25.69 -21.40 -8.39
N ASP A 371 25.68 -20.10 -8.07
CA ASP A 371 26.06 -19.58 -6.75
C ASP A 371 24.85 -19.28 -5.84
N TYR A 372 23.64 -19.64 -6.28
CA TYR A 372 22.42 -19.36 -5.54
C TYR A 372 22.22 -20.37 -4.41
N LYS A 373 22.23 -19.87 -3.17
CA LYS A 373 21.88 -20.68 -1.98
C LYS A 373 20.37 -20.69 -1.83
N GLN A 374 19.74 -21.79 -2.26
CA GLN A 374 18.30 -21.98 -2.12
C GLN A 374 17.88 -21.91 -0.65
N LYS A 375 16.85 -21.12 -0.38
CA LYS A 375 16.19 -20.98 0.92
C LYS A 375 15.02 -21.95 1.05
N VAL A 376 14.62 -22.20 2.29
CA VAL A 376 13.43 -22.99 2.59
C VAL A 376 12.18 -22.22 2.15
N ASN A 377 11.27 -22.90 1.45
CA ASN A 377 10.01 -22.37 0.92
C ASN A 377 10.11 -21.37 -0.25
N GLU A 378 11.17 -21.44 -1.06
CA GLU A 378 11.29 -20.62 -2.28
C GLU A 378 10.23 -20.96 -3.32
N ASP A 379 9.70 -19.92 -3.95
CA ASP A 379 8.64 -20.02 -4.96
C ASP A 379 9.09 -19.55 -6.35
N LEU A 380 8.19 -19.64 -7.33
CA LEU A 380 8.43 -19.20 -8.70
C LEU A 380 8.80 -17.72 -8.82
N LEU A 381 8.36 -16.88 -7.89
CA LEU A 381 8.70 -15.45 -7.86
C LEU A 381 10.13 -15.25 -7.39
N ASP A 382 10.56 -15.98 -6.36
CA ASP A 382 11.96 -16.00 -5.92
C ASP A 382 12.89 -16.53 -7.03
N TRP A 383 12.44 -17.52 -7.79
CA TRP A 383 13.17 -18.02 -8.97
C TRP A 383 13.29 -16.95 -10.07
N LEU A 384 12.20 -16.26 -10.41
CA LEU A 384 12.22 -15.16 -11.38
C LEU A 384 13.17 -14.04 -10.91
N GLN A 385 13.20 -13.74 -9.61
CA GLN A 385 14.11 -12.76 -9.03
C GLN A 385 15.56 -13.20 -9.19
N ALA A 386 15.87 -14.46 -8.86
CA ALA A 386 17.21 -15.01 -8.95
C ALA A 386 17.74 -15.04 -10.39
N MET A 387 16.86 -15.30 -11.36
CA MET A 387 17.25 -15.43 -12.77
C MET A 387 17.36 -14.09 -13.50
N PHE A 388 16.50 -13.11 -13.17
CA PHE A 388 16.37 -11.87 -13.94
C PHE A 388 16.72 -10.59 -13.15
N GLY A 389 16.92 -10.67 -11.84
CA GLY A 389 17.41 -9.55 -11.02
C GLY A 389 16.39 -8.45 -10.69
N PHE A 390 15.11 -8.63 -11.04
CA PHE A 390 14.06 -7.65 -10.72
C PHE A 390 13.56 -7.81 -9.26
N PRO A 391 13.13 -6.75 -8.55
CA PRO A 391 12.39 -6.90 -7.29
C PRO A 391 10.99 -7.44 -7.59
N VAL A 392 10.78 -8.76 -7.40
CA VAL A 392 9.59 -9.46 -7.91
C VAL A 392 8.32 -9.24 -7.07
N ARG A 393 8.42 -8.65 -5.88
CA ARG A 393 7.27 -8.42 -4.99
C ARG A 393 6.62 -7.04 -5.23
N ALA A 394 6.39 -6.71 -6.48
CA ALA A 394 5.64 -5.52 -6.88
C ALA A 394 4.11 -5.75 -6.69
N PRO A 395 3.30 -4.69 -6.54
CA PRO A 395 1.84 -4.80 -6.41
C PRO A 395 1.15 -5.62 -7.53
N SER A 396 1.79 -5.70 -8.69
CA SER A 396 1.35 -6.43 -9.89
C SER A 396 1.31 -7.96 -9.72
N SER A 397 2.16 -8.51 -8.85
CA SER A 397 2.18 -9.94 -8.49
C SER A 397 0.85 -10.40 -7.88
N ASN A 398 0.11 -9.48 -7.29
CA ASN A 398 -1.18 -9.73 -6.65
C ASN A 398 -2.32 -9.95 -7.67
N ILE A 399 -2.19 -9.40 -8.88
CA ILE A 399 -3.21 -9.50 -9.95
C ILE A 399 -3.33 -10.94 -10.46
N LEU A 400 -2.22 -11.69 -10.44
CA LEU A 400 -2.15 -13.09 -10.86
C LEU A 400 -3.08 -13.98 -10.04
N VAL A 401 -3.32 -13.65 -8.77
CA VAL A 401 -4.06 -14.48 -7.82
C VAL A 401 -5.54 -14.11 -7.78
N ILE A 402 -5.86 -12.82 -7.92
CA ILE A 402 -7.24 -12.30 -7.84
C ILE A 402 -8.13 -12.83 -8.98
N HIS A 403 -7.55 -13.19 -10.14
CA HIS A 403 -8.31 -13.62 -11.32
C HIS A 403 -8.44 -15.14 -11.49
N LEU A 404 -7.85 -15.94 -10.60
CA LEU A 404 -7.96 -17.39 -10.70
C LEU A 404 -9.26 -17.81 -9.99
N HIS A 405 -10.27 -18.25 -10.73
CA HIS A 405 -11.36 -19.05 -10.15
C HIS A 405 -10.80 -20.43 -9.77
N PHE A 406 -11.38 -21.06 -8.76
CA PHE A 406 -10.87 -22.30 -8.18
C PHE A 406 -11.98 -23.34 -8.12
N SER A 407 -11.66 -24.57 -8.55
CA SER A 407 -12.59 -25.69 -8.51
C SER A 407 -12.42 -26.47 -7.21
N LYS A 408 -13.52 -26.79 -6.53
CA LYS A 408 -13.52 -27.67 -5.36
C LYS A 408 -13.50 -29.13 -5.83
N SER A 409 -12.41 -29.85 -5.56
CA SER A 409 -12.39 -31.32 -5.61
C SER A 409 -12.08 -31.89 -4.23
N ASP A 410 -12.67 -33.05 -3.89
CA ASP A 410 -12.48 -33.78 -2.61
C ASP A 410 -11.05 -34.27 -2.34
N GLN A 411 -10.16 -34.17 -3.34
CA GLN A 411 -8.73 -34.38 -3.18
C GLN A 411 -8.01 -33.05 -3.36
N GLN A 412 -7.15 -32.70 -2.40
CA GLN A 412 -6.25 -31.54 -2.30
C GLN A 412 -6.53 -30.34 -3.24
N PRO A 413 -6.67 -29.11 -2.70
CA PRO A 413 -6.92 -27.94 -3.52
C PRO A 413 -5.92 -27.77 -4.67
N LYS A 414 -6.42 -27.82 -5.90
CA LYS A 414 -5.66 -27.59 -7.13
C LYS A 414 -6.13 -26.33 -7.82
N LEU A 415 -5.20 -25.66 -8.48
CA LEU A 415 -5.52 -24.49 -9.27
C LEU A 415 -6.35 -24.91 -10.48
N ASP A 416 -7.44 -24.18 -10.76
CA ASP A 416 -8.27 -24.47 -11.93
C ASP A 416 -7.51 -24.15 -13.23
N GLU A 417 -7.33 -25.17 -14.06
CA GLU A 417 -6.66 -25.03 -15.34
C GLU A 417 -7.45 -24.13 -16.32
N HIS A 418 -8.78 -24.09 -16.23
CA HIS A 418 -9.60 -23.22 -17.07
C HIS A 418 -9.35 -21.75 -16.74
N ALA A 419 -9.42 -21.39 -15.45
CA ALA A 419 -9.13 -20.03 -15.00
C ALA A 419 -7.71 -19.60 -15.40
N LEU A 420 -6.73 -20.49 -15.26
CA LEU A 420 -5.35 -20.22 -15.66
C LEU A 420 -5.21 -19.95 -17.17
N ASN A 421 -5.92 -20.72 -18.00
CA ASN A 421 -5.93 -20.52 -19.44
C ASN A 421 -6.56 -19.17 -19.83
N ASP A 422 -7.64 -18.78 -19.16
CA ASP A 422 -8.32 -17.52 -19.43
C ASP A 422 -7.44 -16.32 -19.09
N VAL A 423 -6.79 -16.34 -17.92
CA VAL A 423 -5.87 -15.28 -17.51
C VAL A 423 -4.68 -15.20 -18.47
N MET A 424 -4.07 -16.33 -18.82
CA MET A 424 -2.97 -16.36 -19.80
C MET A 424 -3.41 -15.83 -21.18
N LYS A 425 -4.61 -16.20 -21.64
CA LYS A 425 -5.16 -15.73 -22.91
C LYS A 425 -5.37 -14.22 -22.90
N LYS A 426 -5.87 -13.66 -21.79
CA LYS A 426 -6.06 -12.22 -21.60
C LYS A 426 -4.74 -11.48 -21.57
N LEU A 427 -3.80 -11.87 -20.70
CA LEU A 427 -2.48 -11.22 -20.55
C LEU A 427 -1.71 -11.18 -21.87
N PHE A 428 -1.66 -12.31 -22.60
CA PHE A 428 -0.89 -12.40 -23.83
C PHE A 428 -1.67 -12.01 -25.10
N LYS A 429 -2.90 -11.46 -24.99
CA LYS A 429 -3.72 -11.02 -26.15
C LYS A 429 -2.97 -10.03 -27.02
N ASN A 430 -2.33 -9.02 -26.41
CA ASN A 430 -1.58 -7.99 -27.12
C ASN A 430 -0.27 -8.53 -27.70
N TYR A 431 0.48 -9.32 -26.92
CA TYR A 431 1.70 -9.98 -27.39
C TYR A 431 1.45 -10.84 -28.64
N LYS A 432 0.41 -11.69 -28.62
CA LYS A 432 0.05 -12.54 -29.77
C LYS A 432 -0.35 -11.71 -30.99
N ARG A 433 -1.10 -10.62 -30.80
CA ARG A 433 -1.45 -9.68 -31.90
C ARG A 433 -0.19 -9.04 -32.50
N TRP A 434 0.77 -8.65 -31.67
CA TRP A 434 2.03 -8.06 -32.10
C TRP A 434 2.92 -9.06 -32.87
N CYS A 435 3.06 -10.29 -32.38
CA CYS A 435 3.76 -11.35 -33.09
C CYS A 435 3.15 -11.58 -34.49
N LYS A 436 1.80 -11.64 -34.58
CA LYS A 436 1.10 -11.79 -35.86
C LYS A 436 1.36 -10.61 -36.80
N TYR A 437 1.31 -9.38 -36.29
CA TYR A 437 1.61 -8.17 -37.06
C TYR A 437 3.03 -8.20 -37.65
N LEU A 438 4.01 -8.67 -36.87
CA LEU A 438 5.39 -8.80 -37.32
C LEU A 438 5.70 -10.08 -38.11
N GLY A 439 4.70 -10.92 -38.41
CA GLY A 439 4.90 -12.19 -39.09
C GLY A 439 5.75 -13.21 -38.30
N ARG A 440 5.85 -13.06 -36.97
CA ARG A 440 6.65 -13.93 -36.10
C ARG A 440 5.76 -14.96 -35.37
N LYS A 441 6.29 -16.16 -35.16
CA LYS A 441 5.67 -17.15 -34.27
C LYS A 441 5.83 -16.70 -32.81
N SER A 442 4.78 -16.94 -32.01
CA SER A 442 4.81 -16.68 -30.56
C SER A 442 5.82 -17.61 -29.87
N SER A 443 6.63 -17.07 -28.97
CA SER A 443 7.57 -17.85 -28.15
C SER A 443 6.91 -18.54 -26.94
N LEU A 444 5.60 -18.35 -26.74
CA LEU A 444 4.85 -19.07 -25.73
C LEU A 444 4.74 -20.54 -26.13
N TRP A 445 5.54 -21.40 -25.49
CA TRP A 445 5.55 -22.83 -25.70
C TRP A 445 5.19 -23.54 -24.40
N LEU A 446 4.23 -24.46 -24.46
CA LEU A 446 3.82 -25.26 -23.31
C LEU A 446 4.37 -26.68 -23.46
N PRO A 447 4.92 -27.27 -22.37
CA PRO A 447 5.42 -28.64 -22.40
C PRO A 447 4.28 -29.65 -22.59
N THR A 448 4.60 -30.83 -23.08
CA THR A 448 3.63 -31.93 -23.27
C THR A 448 3.22 -32.56 -21.93
N ILE A 449 4.06 -32.44 -20.91
CA ILE A 449 3.82 -32.98 -19.57
C ILE A 449 2.86 -32.06 -18.82
N GLN A 450 1.64 -32.54 -18.58
CA GLN A 450 0.56 -31.74 -17.97
C GLN A 450 0.94 -31.14 -16.60
N GLN A 451 1.75 -31.84 -15.81
CA GLN A 451 2.25 -31.36 -14.51
C GLN A 451 3.17 -30.13 -14.62
N GLU A 452 3.85 -29.94 -15.76
CA GLU A 452 4.74 -28.79 -16.01
C GLU A 452 4.04 -27.65 -16.75
N VAL A 453 2.90 -27.93 -17.40
CA VAL A 453 2.12 -26.94 -18.15
C VAL A 453 1.70 -25.80 -17.23
N GLN A 454 1.20 -26.12 -16.04
CA GLN A 454 0.75 -25.13 -15.07
C GLN A 454 1.90 -24.24 -14.59
N GLN A 455 3.05 -24.85 -14.23
CA GLN A 455 4.25 -24.14 -13.82
C GLN A 455 4.75 -23.21 -14.94
N ARG A 456 4.76 -23.67 -16.20
CA ARG A 456 5.17 -22.88 -17.36
C ARG A 456 4.22 -21.70 -17.62
N LYS A 457 2.90 -21.90 -17.50
CA LYS A 457 1.91 -20.82 -17.61
C LYS A 457 2.14 -19.74 -16.56
N LEU A 458 2.35 -20.13 -15.30
CA LEU A 458 2.65 -19.21 -14.20
C LEU A 458 3.96 -18.44 -14.43
N LEU A 459 5.02 -19.11 -14.88
CA LEU A 459 6.29 -18.45 -15.22
C LEU A 459 6.13 -17.40 -16.33
N TYR A 460 5.41 -17.73 -17.41
CA TYR A 460 5.17 -16.77 -18.47
C TYR A 460 4.38 -15.56 -17.98
N MET A 461 3.29 -15.79 -17.24
CA MET A 461 2.49 -14.68 -16.71
C MET A 461 3.29 -13.82 -15.71
N GLY A 462 4.07 -14.45 -14.83
CA GLY A 462 4.95 -13.75 -13.90
C GLY A 462 5.98 -12.89 -14.65
N LEU A 463 6.64 -13.45 -15.65
CA LEU A 463 7.59 -12.70 -16.49
C LEU A 463 6.91 -11.56 -17.26
N TYR A 464 5.71 -11.78 -17.80
CA TYR A 464 4.94 -10.75 -18.49
C TYR A 464 4.64 -9.57 -17.56
N LEU A 465 4.16 -9.84 -16.35
CA LEU A 465 3.86 -8.80 -15.36
C LEU A 465 5.13 -8.08 -14.90
N LEU A 466 6.26 -8.78 -14.77
CA LEU A 466 7.54 -8.17 -14.44
C LEU A 466 8.04 -7.18 -15.50
N ILE A 467 7.88 -7.53 -16.79
CA ILE A 467 8.39 -6.71 -17.90
C ILE A 467 7.45 -5.54 -18.21
N TRP A 468 6.13 -5.74 -18.13
CA TRP A 468 5.15 -4.81 -18.70
C TRP A 468 4.36 -4.01 -17.66
N ASP A 469 4.32 -4.42 -16.40
CA ASP A 469 3.61 -3.68 -15.33
C ASP A 469 4.51 -2.65 -14.60
N GLY A 470 5.76 -2.52 -15.03
CA GLY A 470 6.74 -1.54 -14.54
C GLY A 470 6.82 -0.23 -15.34
N ILE A 471 5.89 0.04 -16.27
CA ILE A 471 5.90 1.20 -17.20
C ILE A 471 4.70 2.14 -16.98
#